data_AF-A0A6A6E4N6-F1
#
_entry.id   AF-A0A6A6E4N6-F1
#
_cell.length_a   1.000
_cell.length_b   1.000
_cell.length_c   1.000
_cell.angle_alpha   90.00
_cell.angle_beta   90.00
_cell.angle_gamma   90.00
#
_symmetry.space_group_name_H-M   'P 1'
#
loop_
_entity.id
_entity.type
_entity.pdbx_description
1 polymer ?
#
loop_
_entity_poly.entity_id
_entity_poly.type
_entity_poly.pdbx_seq_one_letter_code
_entity_poly.pdbx_strand_id
1 'polypeptide(L)'
;MAASLKRRAVSAVNVSTREISRSLLPPASYRCFSVLNRPPPNYEGHIPLTKVERLGLAVGSGLMSFLDPRRGDLIAAFGEATAQPYFIYSLRNRMLLSPTGRRILRDRPRLTSTSLNIPHLRSLPPNTLGYAYAAWLDREGVSPDTRASVRYIDNEECAYVMQRYRECHDFYHALVGLPVFREGEVALKAFEFANTGLPMTGLAVFSAFTLKKAEWRRFWDIYGPWAVRNGIQASDVINVYWEEELETDVHDLRARLGIEKPPDLRSIRKMEREARKRENEARERPGPKAV
;
A
#
# COMPACT_ATOMS: atom_id res chain seq x y z
N MET A 1 -54.92 -23.45 54.72
CA MET A 1 -55.30 -24.84 55.06
C MET A 1 -56.27 -25.33 54.00
N ALA A 2 -56.27 -26.56 53.51
CA ALA A 2 -55.27 -27.63 53.55
C ALA A 2 -55.44 -28.49 52.28
N ALA A 3 -54.39 -29.19 51.83
CA ALA A 3 -54.47 -30.08 50.67
C ALA A 3 -55.14 -31.42 51.00
N SER A 4 -55.67 -32.12 50.00
CA SER A 4 -55.44 -33.56 49.86
C SER A 4 -55.72 -34.07 48.44
N LEU A 5 -54.92 -35.05 48.00
CA LEU A 5 -55.05 -35.73 46.71
C LEU A 5 -56.01 -36.93 46.79
N LYS A 6 -56.59 -37.33 45.65
CA LYS A 6 -56.82 -38.76 45.35
C LYS A 6 -56.39 -39.10 43.92
N ARG A 7 -55.59 -40.16 43.79
CA ARG A 7 -55.11 -40.77 42.54
C ARG A 7 -55.94 -42.01 42.16
N ARG A 8 -56.09 -42.25 40.85
CA ARG A 8 -56.16 -43.55 40.14
C ARG A 8 -56.07 -43.20 38.64
N ALA A 9 -55.18 -43.72 37.77
CA ALA A 9 -54.73 -45.10 37.49
C ALA A 9 -55.91 -46.02 37.09
N VAL A 10 -55.95 -46.78 35.98
CA VAL A 10 -54.98 -47.15 34.91
C VAL A 10 -55.73 -46.95 33.54
N SER A 11 -55.25 -47.18 32.31
CA SER A 11 -54.12 -47.93 31.72
C SER A 11 -53.69 -47.35 30.34
N ALA A 12 -52.93 -48.10 29.52
CA ALA A 12 -52.42 -47.71 28.20
C ALA A 12 -52.97 -48.57 27.04
N VAL A 13 -52.94 -48.03 25.81
CA VAL A 13 -52.82 -48.81 24.56
C VAL A 13 -51.82 -48.10 23.63
N ASN A 14 -50.78 -48.80 23.20
CA ASN A 14 -49.83 -48.35 22.19
C ASN A 14 -50.40 -48.60 20.78
N VAL A 15 -50.23 -47.63 19.87
CA VAL A 15 -50.05 -47.94 18.44
C VAL A 15 -48.89 -47.10 17.91
N SER A 16 -47.91 -47.79 17.32
CA SER A 16 -46.71 -47.21 16.72
C SER A 16 -46.94 -46.94 15.23
N THR A 17 -46.63 -45.73 14.77
CA THR A 17 -46.36 -45.44 13.36
C THR A 17 -45.19 -44.47 13.20
N ARG A 18 -43.99 -45.06 13.22
CA ARG A 18 -42.75 -44.67 12.51
C ARG A 18 -42.47 -43.16 12.31
N GLU A 19 -41.36 -42.74 12.90
CA GLU A 19 -40.61 -41.57 12.45
C GLU A 19 -40.34 -41.63 10.93
N ILE A 20 -40.66 -40.55 10.23
CA ILE A 20 -40.12 -40.31 8.88
C ILE A 20 -38.93 -39.37 9.06
N SER A 21 -37.74 -39.94 8.92
CA SER A 21 -36.49 -39.20 8.89
C SER A 21 -36.59 -38.00 7.96
N ARG A 22 -36.45 -36.78 8.49
CA ARG A 22 -36.00 -35.63 7.69
C ARG A 22 -34.51 -35.81 7.39
N SER A 23 -34.24 -36.78 6.52
CA SER A 23 -32.91 -37.03 5.98
C SER A 23 -32.44 -35.78 5.23
N LEU A 24 -31.43 -35.14 5.80
CA LEU A 24 -30.34 -34.50 5.06
C LEU A 24 -30.81 -33.70 3.83
N LEU A 25 -31.26 -32.46 4.05
CA LEU A 25 -30.96 -31.44 3.06
C LEU A 25 -29.45 -31.49 2.83
N PRO A 26 -28.95 -31.79 1.62
CA PRO A 26 -27.52 -31.73 1.39
C PRO A 26 -27.06 -30.31 1.72
N PRO A 27 -25.88 -30.11 2.34
CA PRO A 27 -25.33 -28.77 2.39
C PRO A 27 -25.29 -28.27 0.96
N ALA A 28 -25.82 -27.06 0.73
CA ALA A 28 -25.75 -26.34 -0.54
C ALA A 28 -24.27 -26.03 -0.79
N SER A 29 -23.55 -27.07 -1.20
CA SER A 29 -22.17 -27.03 -1.58
C SER A 29 -22.16 -26.39 -2.95
N TYR A 30 -22.11 -25.06 -2.92
CA TYR A 30 -21.67 -24.22 -4.02
C TYR A 30 -20.24 -24.63 -4.39
N ARG A 31 -20.10 -25.81 -4.99
CA ARG A 31 -18.91 -26.23 -5.73
C ARG A 31 -18.87 -25.35 -6.98
N CYS A 32 -18.44 -24.11 -6.76
CA CYS A 32 -18.02 -23.24 -7.83
C CYS A 32 -16.96 -24.03 -8.63
N PHE A 33 -17.26 -24.34 -9.89
CA PHE A 33 -16.40 -25.14 -10.76
C PHE A 33 -15.13 -24.34 -11.07
N SER A 34 -14.19 -24.33 -10.12
CA SER A 34 -12.83 -23.86 -10.32
C SER A 34 -12.06 -24.99 -10.97
N VAL A 35 -11.73 -24.83 -12.26
CA VAL A 35 -10.92 -25.78 -13.06
C VAL A 35 -9.60 -26.16 -12.38
N LEU A 36 -9.11 -25.32 -11.46
CA LEU A 36 -7.83 -25.47 -10.76
C LEU A 36 -7.97 -25.84 -9.27
N ASN A 37 -9.17 -26.22 -8.79
CA ASN A 37 -9.43 -26.61 -7.39
C ASN A 37 -8.86 -25.61 -6.36
N ARG A 38 -9.31 -24.34 -6.41
CA ARG A 38 -8.94 -23.35 -5.39
C ARG A 38 -9.37 -23.80 -3.99
N PRO A 39 -8.53 -23.61 -2.94
CA PRO A 39 -8.94 -23.82 -1.56
C PRO A 39 -10.01 -22.78 -1.15
N PRO A 40 -10.69 -22.95 0.00
CA PRO A 40 -11.60 -21.93 0.52
C PRO A 40 -10.85 -20.64 0.94
N PRO A 41 -11.53 -19.49 1.01
CA PRO A 41 -11.00 -18.27 1.62
C PRO A 41 -10.57 -18.49 3.09
N ASN A 42 -9.46 -17.89 3.51
CA ASN A 42 -8.95 -17.99 4.88
C ASN A 42 -9.55 -16.93 5.82
N TYR A 43 -10.07 -15.84 5.25
CA TYR A 43 -10.70 -14.71 5.94
C TYR A 43 -11.61 -13.96 4.94
N GLU A 44 -12.39 -13.00 5.43
CA GLU A 44 -13.34 -12.24 4.59
C GLU A 44 -12.63 -11.44 3.48
N GLY A 45 -13.14 -11.51 2.24
CA GLY A 45 -12.53 -10.86 1.08
C GLY A 45 -11.28 -11.55 0.50
N HIS A 46 -10.78 -12.63 1.13
CA HIS A 46 -9.67 -13.41 0.58
C HIS A 46 -10.08 -14.15 -0.71
N ILE A 47 -9.29 -13.97 -1.77
CA ILE A 47 -9.37 -14.70 -3.04
C ILE A 47 -8.17 -15.65 -3.10
N PRO A 48 -8.33 -16.93 -2.67
CA PRO A 48 -7.26 -17.90 -2.67
C PRO A 48 -6.77 -18.23 -4.08
N LEU A 49 -5.45 -18.35 -4.24
CA LEU A 49 -4.79 -18.70 -5.50
C LEU A 49 -3.89 -19.92 -5.34
N THR A 50 -3.97 -20.85 -6.30
CA THR A 50 -2.94 -21.89 -6.45
C THR A 50 -1.58 -21.28 -6.79
N LYS A 51 -0.49 -22.04 -6.64
CA LYS A 51 0.87 -21.58 -7.01
C LYS A 51 0.96 -21.16 -8.49
N VAL A 52 0.27 -21.88 -9.37
CA VAL A 52 0.23 -21.60 -10.82
C VAL A 52 -0.56 -20.33 -11.11
N GLU A 53 -1.74 -20.16 -10.48
CA GLU A 53 -2.54 -18.94 -10.65
C GLU A 53 -1.83 -17.71 -10.08
N ARG A 54 -1.14 -17.83 -8.95
CA ARG A 54 -0.34 -16.74 -8.37
C ARG A 54 0.83 -16.34 -9.28
N LEU A 55 1.52 -17.31 -9.89
CA LEU A 55 2.57 -17.03 -10.88
C LEU A 55 1.99 -16.38 -12.15
N GLY A 56 0.88 -16.91 -12.68
CA GLY A 56 0.18 -16.32 -13.82
C GLY A 56 -0.31 -14.90 -13.54
N LEU A 57 -0.83 -14.65 -12.32
CA LEU A 57 -1.20 -13.32 -11.87
C LEU A 57 0.03 -12.40 -11.80
N ALA A 58 1.15 -12.84 -11.20
CA ALA A 58 2.38 -12.05 -11.14
C ALA A 58 2.88 -11.65 -12.53
N VAL A 59 3.00 -12.61 -13.46
CA VAL A 59 3.48 -12.34 -14.82
C VAL A 59 2.49 -11.45 -15.59
N GLY A 60 1.21 -11.80 -15.59
CA GLY A 60 0.18 -11.07 -16.33
C GLY A 60 -0.03 -9.64 -15.82
N SER A 61 -0.17 -9.46 -14.50
CA SER A 61 -0.33 -8.13 -13.90
C SER A 61 0.95 -7.29 -14.00
N GLY A 62 2.14 -7.88 -13.83
CA GLY A 62 3.42 -7.19 -14.00
C GLY A 62 3.59 -6.65 -15.42
N LEU A 63 3.43 -7.49 -16.46
CA LEU A 63 3.54 -7.07 -17.86
C LEU A 63 2.49 -5.99 -18.22
N MET A 64 1.23 -6.21 -17.84
CA MET A 64 0.16 -5.28 -18.19
C MET A 64 0.25 -3.94 -17.42
N SER A 65 0.70 -3.94 -16.16
CA SER A 65 0.95 -2.70 -15.41
C SER A 65 2.19 -1.94 -15.90
N PHE A 66 3.17 -2.62 -16.49
CA PHE A 66 4.32 -1.97 -17.13
C PHE A 66 3.90 -1.28 -18.43
N LEU A 67 2.97 -1.89 -19.18
CA LEU A 67 2.41 -1.32 -20.42
C LEU A 67 1.41 -0.17 -20.15
N ASP A 68 0.51 -0.33 -19.17
CA ASP A 68 -0.38 0.75 -18.71
C ASP A 68 -0.27 0.97 -17.18
N PRO A 69 0.64 1.87 -16.74
CA PRO A 69 0.80 2.22 -15.33
C PRO A 69 -0.41 2.89 -14.68
N ARG A 70 -1.46 3.24 -15.44
CA ARG A 70 -2.72 3.78 -14.87
C ARG A 70 -3.58 2.69 -14.22
N ARG A 71 -3.31 1.41 -14.53
CA ARG A 71 -4.00 0.25 -13.94
C ARG A 71 -3.44 -0.06 -12.54
N GLY A 72 -3.79 0.79 -11.58
CA GLY A 72 -3.42 0.62 -10.17
C GLY A 72 -3.91 -0.70 -9.55
N ASP A 73 -4.98 -1.28 -10.09
CA ASP A 73 -5.47 -2.62 -9.74
C ASP A 73 -4.47 -3.73 -10.13
N LEU A 74 -3.79 -3.58 -11.27
CA LEU A 74 -2.76 -4.53 -11.71
C LEU A 74 -1.47 -4.36 -10.90
N ILE A 75 -1.08 -3.12 -10.57
CA ILE A 75 0.06 -2.86 -9.67
C ILE A 75 -0.21 -3.47 -8.28
N ALA A 76 -1.44 -3.35 -7.78
CA ALA A 76 -1.87 -3.97 -6.53
C ALA A 76 -1.77 -5.50 -6.59
N ALA A 77 -2.36 -6.14 -7.60
CA ALA A 77 -2.29 -7.58 -7.80
C ALA A 77 -0.84 -8.09 -7.94
N PHE A 78 0.00 -7.37 -8.68
CA PHE A 78 1.42 -7.66 -8.83
C PHE A 78 2.17 -7.61 -7.50
N GLY A 79 1.87 -6.61 -6.67
CA GLY A 79 2.40 -6.48 -5.30
C GLY A 79 2.06 -7.68 -4.41
N GLU A 80 0.81 -8.16 -4.43
CA GLU A 80 0.37 -9.29 -3.60
C GLU A 80 0.94 -10.63 -4.09
N ALA A 81 1.02 -10.81 -5.40
CA ALA A 81 1.52 -12.02 -6.01
C ALA A 81 3.04 -12.19 -5.81
N THR A 82 3.81 -11.08 -5.83
CA THR A 82 5.27 -11.10 -5.65
C THR A 82 5.74 -11.01 -4.19
N ALA A 83 4.92 -10.52 -3.26
CA ALA A 83 5.30 -10.44 -1.85
C ALA A 83 5.24 -11.79 -1.11
N GLN A 84 4.61 -12.81 -1.70
CA GLN A 84 4.55 -14.17 -1.16
C GLN A 84 5.55 -15.11 -1.87
N PRO A 85 6.05 -16.17 -1.20
CA PRO A 85 5.69 -16.61 0.15
C PRO A 85 6.55 -15.99 1.27
N TYR A 86 7.58 -15.19 0.95
CA TYR A 86 8.62 -14.80 1.92
C TYR A 86 8.54 -13.33 2.37
N PHE A 87 8.50 -12.40 1.42
CA PHE A 87 8.80 -10.98 1.69
C PHE A 87 7.79 -10.30 2.61
N ILE A 88 6.48 -10.59 2.46
CA ILE A 88 5.46 -10.04 3.36
C ILE A 88 5.59 -10.57 4.80
N TYR A 89 6.00 -11.83 4.96
CA TYR A 89 6.25 -12.41 6.29
C TYR A 89 7.51 -11.82 6.93
N SER A 90 8.55 -11.53 6.13
CA SER A 90 9.74 -10.81 6.59
C SER A 90 9.39 -9.40 7.07
N LEU A 91 8.60 -8.64 6.29
CA LEU A 91 8.12 -7.31 6.67
C LEU A 91 7.28 -7.35 7.95
N ARG A 92 6.32 -8.28 8.06
CA ARG A 92 5.53 -8.54 9.27
C ARG A 92 6.41 -8.87 10.48
N ASN A 93 7.41 -9.73 10.31
CA ASN A 93 8.33 -10.11 11.38
C ASN A 93 9.13 -8.89 11.89
N ARG A 94 9.55 -7.97 11.01
CA ARG A 94 10.18 -6.71 11.44
C ARG A 94 9.24 -5.81 12.23
N MET A 95 7.96 -5.75 11.85
CA MET A 95 6.94 -5.07 12.66
C MET A 95 6.79 -5.70 14.06
N LEU A 96 6.85 -7.03 14.16
CA LEU A 96 6.79 -7.72 15.45
C LEU A 96 8.01 -7.47 16.35
N LEU A 97 9.17 -7.11 15.81
CA LEU A 97 10.34 -6.69 16.60
C LEU A 97 10.16 -5.30 17.21
N SER A 98 9.48 -4.38 16.50
CA SER A 98 9.19 -3.03 16.98
C SER A 98 8.06 -2.98 18.01
N PRO A 99 8.21 -2.27 19.16
CA PRO A 99 7.10 -2.01 20.06
C PRO A 99 5.92 -1.31 19.38
N THR A 100 6.18 -0.32 18.53
CA THR A 100 5.16 0.40 17.76
C THR A 100 4.55 -0.49 16.68
N GLY A 101 5.36 -1.30 15.99
CA GLY A 101 4.87 -2.28 15.02
C GLY A 101 3.93 -3.31 15.64
N ARG A 102 4.22 -3.81 16.85
CA ARG A 102 3.30 -4.68 17.62
C ARG A 102 1.99 -3.99 18.01
N ARG A 103 2.00 -2.68 18.31
CA ARG A 103 0.76 -1.91 18.53
C ARG A 103 -0.06 -1.85 17.24
N ILE A 104 0.56 -1.40 16.14
CA ILE A 104 -0.07 -1.30 14.82
C ILE A 104 -0.71 -2.64 14.37
N LEU A 105 -0.03 -3.77 14.54
CA LEU A 105 -0.56 -5.10 14.17
C LEU A 105 -1.77 -5.55 15.02
N ARG A 106 -1.86 -5.08 16.26
CA ARG A 106 -3.00 -5.34 17.17
C ARG A 106 -4.16 -4.40 16.88
N ASP A 107 -3.88 -3.10 16.86
CA ASP A 107 -4.87 -2.03 16.79
C ASP A 107 -5.48 -1.93 15.37
N ARG A 108 -4.73 -2.40 14.36
CA ARG A 108 -5.05 -2.43 12.93
C ARG A 108 -5.69 -1.15 12.35
N PRO A 109 -5.15 0.04 12.66
CA PRO A 109 -5.69 1.29 12.14
C PRO A 109 -5.61 1.35 10.60
N ARG A 110 -6.51 2.13 10.01
CA ARG A 110 -6.67 2.34 8.56
C ARG A 110 -6.49 3.81 8.23
N LEU A 111 -5.85 4.10 7.10
CA LEU A 111 -5.52 5.45 6.65
C LEU A 111 -6.34 5.79 5.41
N THR A 112 -7.59 6.21 5.63
CA THR A 112 -8.60 6.57 4.62
C THR A 112 -9.10 7.99 4.89
N SER A 113 -9.83 8.63 3.97
CA SER A 113 -10.41 9.96 4.21
C SER A 113 -11.42 10.00 5.37
N THR A 114 -11.97 8.83 5.74
CA THR A 114 -12.88 8.68 6.87
C THR A 114 -12.17 8.65 8.22
N SER A 115 -10.91 8.20 8.29
CA SER A 115 -10.09 8.25 9.51
C SER A 115 -9.19 9.49 9.57
N LEU A 116 -8.75 9.99 8.42
CA LEU A 116 -7.94 11.19 8.28
C LEU A 116 -8.83 12.40 7.95
N ASN A 117 -9.08 13.26 8.93
CA ASN A 117 -9.80 14.51 8.72
C ASN A 117 -8.95 15.52 7.91
N ILE A 118 -8.88 15.33 6.59
CA ILE A 118 -8.04 16.16 5.69
C ILE A 118 -8.35 17.67 5.80
N PRO A 119 -9.61 18.14 5.94
CA PRO A 119 -9.90 19.55 6.24
C PRO A 119 -9.19 20.07 7.50
N HIS A 120 -9.18 19.28 8.59
CA HIS A 120 -8.43 19.64 9.80
C HIS A 120 -6.90 19.59 9.57
N LEU A 121 -6.38 18.61 8.83
CA LEU A 121 -4.94 18.56 8.51
C LEU A 121 -4.44 19.81 7.77
N ARG A 122 -5.27 20.40 6.89
CA ARG A 122 -4.96 21.70 6.24
C ARG A 122 -4.92 22.89 7.22
N SER A 123 -5.53 22.78 8.39
CA SER A 123 -5.54 23.82 9.43
C SER A 123 -4.40 23.71 10.43
N LEU A 124 -3.64 22.61 10.42
CA LEU A 124 -2.50 22.41 11.30
C LEU A 124 -1.33 23.35 10.96
N PRO A 125 -0.41 23.63 11.91
CA PRO A 125 0.76 24.48 11.65
C PRO A 125 1.61 23.97 10.46
N PRO A 126 2.18 24.85 9.62
CA PRO A 126 2.86 24.45 8.38
C PRO A 126 4.07 23.51 8.52
N ASN A 127 4.64 23.43 9.71
CA ASN A 127 5.75 22.55 10.07
C ASN A 127 5.30 21.14 10.50
N THR A 128 4.00 20.88 10.66
CA THR A 128 3.50 19.54 11.03
C THR A 128 3.49 18.56 9.86
N LEU A 129 3.61 17.26 10.17
CA LEU A 129 3.43 16.19 9.18
C LEU A 129 2.04 16.25 8.52
N GLY A 130 0.98 16.50 9.29
CA GLY A 130 -0.40 16.53 8.81
C GLY A 130 -0.63 17.63 7.78
N TYR A 131 -0.15 18.85 8.06
CA TYR A 131 -0.15 19.93 7.06
C TYR A 131 0.67 19.56 5.83
N ALA A 132 1.88 19.03 6.01
CA ALA A 132 2.75 18.63 4.91
C ALA A 132 2.11 17.55 4.01
N TYR A 133 1.37 16.62 4.60
CA TYR A 133 0.60 15.59 3.91
C TYR A 133 -0.59 16.18 3.14
N ALA A 134 -1.42 17.01 3.78
CA ALA A 134 -2.57 17.63 3.12
C ALA A 134 -2.14 18.57 1.97
N ALA A 135 -1.10 19.38 2.17
CA ALA A 135 -0.53 20.23 1.14
C ALA A 135 0.11 19.43 -0.01
N TRP A 136 0.62 18.22 0.27
CA TRP A 136 1.11 17.31 -0.77
C TRP A 136 -0.06 16.72 -1.58
N LEU A 137 -1.13 16.25 -0.93
CA LEU A 137 -2.35 15.75 -1.60
C LEU A 137 -2.91 16.81 -2.57
N ASP A 138 -3.06 18.06 -2.10
CA ASP A 138 -3.58 19.18 -2.88
C ASP A 138 -2.67 19.53 -4.08
N ARG A 139 -1.35 19.41 -3.91
CA ARG A 139 -0.36 19.72 -4.96
C ARG A 139 -0.26 18.64 -6.03
N GLU A 140 -0.43 17.38 -5.66
CA GLU A 140 -0.36 16.25 -6.59
C GLU A 140 -1.73 15.86 -7.17
N GLY A 141 -2.84 16.32 -6.56
CA GLY A 141 -4.21 16.10 -7.04
C GLY A 141 -4.75 14.70 -6.75
N VAL A 142 -4.38 14.11 -5.61
CA VAL A 142 -4.68 12.71 -5.26
C VAL A 142 -5.46 12.60 -3.93
N SER A 143 -6.03 11.42 -3.65
CA SER A 143 -6.82 11.13 -2.45
C SER A 143 -6.43 9.77 -1.83
N PRO A 144 -6.40 9.65 -0.49
CA PRO A 144 -6.09 8.39 0.21
C PRO A 144 -7.04 7.23 -0.12
N ASP A 145 -8.28 7.49 -0.56
CA ASP A 145 -9.27 6.44 -0.79
C ASP A 145 -9.05 5.64 -2.09
N THR A 146 -8.06 6.02 -2.89
CA THR A 146 -7.74 5.38 -4.18
C THR A 146 -7.07 3.99 -4.04
N ARG A 147 -6.83 3.54 -2.81
CA ARG A 147 -6.04 2.34 -2.48
C ARG A 147 -6.87 1.05 -2.56
N ALA A 148 -6.57 0.22 -3.55
CA ALA A 148 -7.23 -1.07 -3.73
C ALA A 148 -7.04 -2.02 -2.53
N SER A 149 -8.12 -2.70 -2.13
CA SER A 149 -8.09 -3.74 -1.10
C SER A 149 -7.19 -4.91 -1.47
N VAL A 150 -6.46 -5.43 -0.48
CA VAL A 150 -5.72 -6.71 -0.57
C VAL A 150 -6.71 -7.88 -0.63
N ARG A 151 -6.41 -8.88 -1.48
CA ARG A 151 -7.29 -10.03 -1.76
C ARG A 151 -6.53 -11.36 -1.86
N TYR A 152 -5.30 -11.37 -2.36
CA TYR A 152 -4.56 -12.56 -2.79
C TYR A 152 -3.46 -13.00 -1.81
N ILE A 153 -3.45 -12.48 -0.58
CA ILE A 153 -2.48 -12.84 0.47
C ILE A 153 -3.09 -13.84 1.44
N ASP A 154 -2.48 -15.02 1.56
CA ASP A 154 -3.09 -16.16 2.24
C ASP A 154 -3.25 -15.97 3.75
N ASN A 155 -2.41 -15.15 4.39
CA ASN A 155 -2.45 -14.87 5.83
C ASN A 155 -3.03 -13.47 6.11
N GLU A 156 -4.03 -13.42 6.99
CA GLU A 156 -4.80 -12.19 7.31
C GLU A 156 -3.94 -11.06 7.91
N GLU A 157 -2.97 -11.38 8.78
CA GLU A 157 -2.08 -10.37 9.37
C GLU A 157 -1.11 -9.82 8.31
N CYS A 158 -0.53 -10.69 7.47
CA CYS A 158 0.25 -10.28 6.29
C CYS A 158 -0.58 -9.46 5.30
N ALA A 159 -1.88 -9.77 5.14
CA ALA A 159 -2.79 -9.01 4.30
C ALA A 159 -3.01 -7.59 4.86
N TYR A 160 -3.18 -7.46 6.17
CA TYR A 160 -3.19 -6.16 6.85
C TYR A 160 -1.87 -5.39 6.66
N VAL A 161 -0.70 -6.04 6.80
CA VAL A 161 0.61 -5.40 6.55
C VAL A 161 0.72 -4.83 5.13
N MET A 162 0.30 -5.60 4.12
CA MET A 162 0.28 -5.12 2.73
C MET A 162 -0.72 -3.97 2.53
N GLN A 163 -1.89 -4.04 3.19
CA GLN A 163 -2.89 -2.98 3.12
C GLN A 163 -2.36 -1.68 3.76
N ARG A 164 -1.77 -1.75 4.96
CA ARG A 164 -1.14 -0.59 5.61
C ARG A 164 -0.02 -0.02 4.75
N TYR A 165 0.85 -0.85 4.18
CA TYR A 165 1.90 -0.40 3.26
C TYR A 165 1.34 0.42 2.08
N ARG A 166 0.19 0.01 1.50
CA ARG A 166 -0.46 0.75 0.41
C ARG A 166 -0.99 2.11 0.83
N GLU A 167 -1.59 2.19 2.01
CA GLU A 167 -2.23 3.40 2.55
C GLU A 167 -1.18 4.40 3.07
N CYS A 168 -0.09 3.92 3.67
CA CYS A 168 1.04 4.74 4.10
C CYS A 168 1.87 5.31 2.93
N HIS A 169 1.72 4.81 1.72
CA HIS A 169 2.55 5.20 0.57
C HIS A 169 2.53 6.71 0.28
N ASP A 170 1.36 7.36 0.38
CA ASP A 170 1.23 8.81 0.19
C ASP A 170 1.90 9.60 1.33
N PHE A 171 1.95 9.05 2.55
CA PHE A 171 2.73 9.62 3.64
C PHE A 171 4.24 9.52 3.37
N TYR A 172 4.73 8.44 2.75
CA TYR A 172 6.14 8.35 2.36
C TYR A 172 6.48 9.44 1.35
N HIS A 173 5.64 9.63 0.33
CA HIS A 173 5.77 10.73 -0.64
C HIS A 173 5.78 12.11 0.04
N ALA A 174 4.83 12.38 0.94
CA ALA A 174 4.77 13.66 1.66
C ALA A 174 6.00 13.89 2.56
N LEU A 175 6.45 12.85 3.28
CA LEU A 175 7.62 12.91 4.15
C LEU A 175 8.87 13.29 3.36
N VAL A 176 9.13 12.67 2.21
CA VAL A 176 10.32 12.98 1.37
C VAL A 176 10.06 14.10 0.35
N GLY A 177 8.82 14.53 0.17
CA GLY A 177 8.40 15.58 -0.76
C GLY A 177 8.39 15.20 -2.25
N LEU A 178 8.63 13.92 -2.60
CA LEU A 178 8.67 13.46 -3.99
C LEU A 178 7.27 13.51 -4.65
N PRO A 179 7.17 13.88 -5.94
CA PRO A 179 5.91 13.98 -6.67
C PRO A 179 5.47 12.64 -7.31
N VAL A 180 4.19 12.52 -7.70
CA VAL A 180 3.58 11.29 -8.27
C VAL A 180 3.82 11.10 -9.78
N PHE A 181 4.62 11.96 -10.42
CA PHE A 181 5.02 11.70 -11.81
C PHE A 181 6.18 10.70 -11.87
N ARG A 182 6.25 9.93 -12.96
CA ARG A 182 7.13 8.73 -13.13
C ARG A 182 8.52 8.80 -12.49
N GLU A 183 9.24 9.90 -12.63
CA GLU A 183 10.59 10.08 -12.06
C GLU A 183 10.59 10.10 -10.52
N GLY A 184 9.59 10.75 -9.89
CA GLY A 184 9.41 10.78 -8.44
C GLY A 184 8.88 9.46 -7.88
N GLU A 185 7.95 8.81 -8.61
CA GLU A 185 7.49 7.44 -8.33
C GLU A 185 8.65 6.45 -8.29
N VAL A 186 9.50 6.45 -9.33
CA VAL A 186 10.66 5.55 -9.43
C VAL A 186 11.70 5.82 -8.34
N ALA A 187 11.92 7.09 -7.98
CA ALA A 187 12.76 7.48 -6.85
C ALA A 187 12.20 6.96 -5.51
N LEU A 188 10.88 7.08 -5.27
CA LEU A 188 10.27 6.58 -4.05
C LEU A 188 10.25 5.05 -4.01
N LYS A 189 9.95 4.36 -5.13
CA LYS A 189 9.96 2.89 -5.21
C LYS A 189 11.33 2.31 -4.91
N ALA A 190 12.42 3.01 -5.27
CA ALA A 190 13.77 2.62 -4.86
C ALA A 190 13.99 2.74 -3.34
N PHE A 191 13.47 3.80 -2.71
CA PHE A 191 13.53 4.00 -1.25
C PHE A 191 12.68 2.95 -0.51
N GLU A 192 11.45 2.73 -0.99
CA GLU A 192 10.56 1.69 -0.46
C GLU A 192 11.17 0.30 -0.61
N PHE A 193 11.88 0.00 -1.70
CA PHE A 193 12.57 -1.28 -1.85
C PHE A 193 13.67 -1.45 -0.81
N ALA A 194 14.53 -0.44 -0.66
CA ALA A 194 15.62 -0.44 0.30
C ALA A 194 15.13 -0.55 1.76
N ASN A 195 13.98 0.06 2.11
CA ASN A 195 13.44 0.02 3.47
C ASN A 195 12.48 -1.15 3.75
N THR A 196 11.61 -1.52 2.79
CA THR A 196 10.56 -2.56 2.99
C THR A 196 10.97 -3.94 2.50
N GLY A 197 11.87 -4.04 1.52
CA GLY A 197 12.24 -5.30 0.86
C GLY A 197 11.14 -5.94 0.00
N LEU A 198 10.02 -5.23 -0.28
CA LEU A 198 8.92 -5.76 -1.08
C LEU A 198 9.32 -5.85 -2.59
N PRO A 199 9.32 -7.02 -3.23
CA PRO A 199 9.88 -7.19 -4.57
C PRO A 199 9.25 -6.30 -5.64
N MET A 200 7.93 -6.05 -5.58
CA MET A 200 7.25 -5.17 -6.52
C MET A 200 7.88 -3.77 -6.57
N THR A 201 8.32 -3.22 -5.45
CA THR A 201 8.94 -1.88 -5.41
C THR A 201 10.27 -1.87 -6.15
N GLY A 202 11.13 -2.87 -5.92
CA GLY A 202 12.38 -3.06 -6.68
C GLY A 202 12.13 -3.35 -8.17
N LEU A 203 11.10 -4.13 -8.49
CA LEU A 203 10.70 -4.41 -9.87
C LEU A 203 10.15 -3.16 -10.58
N ALA A 204 9.46 -2.26 -9.86
CA ALA A 204 9.01 -0.98 -10.39
C ALA A 204 10.18 -0.03 -10.73
N VAL A 205 11.34 -0.16 -10.05
CA VAL A 205 12.55 0.60 -10.40
C VAL A 205 13.04 0.30 -11.82
N PHE A 206 12.77 -0.88 -12.40
CA PHE A 206 13.10 -1.14 -13.82
C PHE A 206 12.34 -0.23 -14.79
N SER A 207 11.24 0.42 -14.38
CA SER A 207 10.62 1.46 -15.21
C SER A 207 11.51 2.70 -15.39
N ALA A 208 12.56 2.86 -14.58
CA ALA A 208 13.64 3.83 -14.78
C ALA A 208 14.24 3.76 -16.19
N PHE A 209 14.42 2.56 -16.76
CA PHE A 209 14.98 2.37 -18.11
C PHE A 209 14.12 3.01 -19.22
N THR A 210 12.89 3.42 -18.91
CA THR A 210 11.97 4.12 -19.84
C THR A 210 11.89 5.63 -19.59
N LEU A 211 12.72 6.18 -18.70
CA LEU A 211 12.84 7.62 -18.44
C LEU A 211 13.61 8.35 -19.55
N LYS A 212 13.38 9.66 -19.72
CA LYS A 212 14.14 10.47 -20.68
C LYS A 212 15.59 10.62 -20.20
N LYS A 213 16.55 10.83 -21.13
CA LYS A 213 18.00 10.98 -20.83
C LYS A 213 18.36 12.02 -19.75
N ALA A 214 17.51 13.03 -19.50
CA ALA A 214 17.70 13.97 -18.38
C ALA A 214 17.18 13.41 -17.04
N GLU A 215 16.01 12.77 -17.07
CA GLU A 215 15.36 12.12 -15.91
C GLU A 215 16.17 10.91 -15.43
N TRP A 216 16.67 10.09 -16.36
CA TRP A 216 17.58 8.98 -16.07
C TRP A 216 18.88 9.44 -15.41
N ARG A 217 19.49 10.54 -15.87
CA ARG A 217 20.71 11.10 -15.25
C ARG A 217 20.43 11.55 -13.83
N ARG A 218 19.40 12.38 -13.59
CA ARG A 218 19.02 12.78 -12.23
C ARG A 218 18.69 11.60 -11.33
N PHE A 219 18.09 10.54 -11.86
CA PHE A 219 17.88 9.31 -11.10
C PHE A 219 19.21 8.69 -10.67
N TRP A 220 20.18 8.51 -11.57
CA TRP A 220 21.49 7.94 -11.20
C TRP A 220 22.38 8.84 -10.35
N ASP A 221 22.38 10.15 -10.63
CA ASP A 221 23.28 11.11 -9.99
C ASP A 221 22.76 11.57 -8.61
N ILE A 222 21.45 11.53 -8.37
CA ILE A 222 20.80 12.09 -7.18
C ILE A 222 19.88 11.07 -6.50
N TYR A 223 18.79 10.68 -7.17
CA TYR A 223 17.66 10.03 -6.47
C TYR A 223 17.89 8.56 -6.12
N GLY A 224 18.59 7.79 -6.96
CA GLY A 224 18.97 6.40 -6.69
C GLY A 224 19.94 6.28 -5.51
N PRO A 225 21.08 7.01 -5.50
CA PRO A 225 21.98 7.06 -4.36
C PRO A 225 21.30 7.55 -3.08
N TRP A 226 20.48 8.61 -3.16
CA TRP A 226 19.67 9.08 -2.03
C TRP A 226 18.73 7.99 -1.50
N ALA A 227 17.99 7.33 -2.38
CA ALA A 227 16.98 6.33 -2.05
C ALA A 227 17.59 5.09 -1.38
N VAL A 228 18.73 4.60 -1.89
CA VAL A 228 19.45 3.47 -1.30
C VAL A 228 20.03 3.86 0.07
N ARG A 229 20.69 5.03 0.18
CA ARG A 229 21.23 5.51 1.46
C ARG A 229 20.14 5.63 2.51
N ASN A 230 19.07 6.36 2.19
CA ASN A 230 17.99 6.63 3.13
C ASN A 230 17.19 5.36 3.44
N GLY A 231 16.87 4.53 2.45
CA GLY A 231 16.06 3.33 2.70
C GLY A 231 16.75 2.31 3.60
N ILE A 232 18.08 2.18 3.51
CA ILE A 232 18.89 1.29 4.36
C ILE A 232 19.16 1.90 5.75
N GLN A 233 19.42 3.21 5.84
CA GLN A 233 19.78 3.86 7.10
C GLN A 233 18.56 4.27 7.94
N ALA A 234 17.41 4.49 7.31
CA ALA A 234 16.21 4.93 8.01
C ALA A 234 15.58 3.81 8.85
N SER A 235 14.88 4.23 9.90
CA SER A 235 13.93 3.36 10.60
C SER A 235 12.85 2.84 9.65
N ASP A 236 12.36 1.63 9.91
CA ASP A 236 11.28 0.98 9.16
C ASP A 236 10.03 1.88 9.07
N VAL A 237 9.75 2.47 7.91
CA VAL A 237 8.63 3.44 7.75
C VAL A 237 7.25 2.80 7.92
N ILE A 238 7.16 1.47 7.81
CA ILE A 238 5.95 0.69 8.10
C ILE A 238 5.59 0.68 9.61
N ASN A 239 6.59 0.91 10.48
CA ASN A 239 6.43 0.95 11.94
C ASN A 239 6.07 2.34 12.46
N VAL A 240 5.94 3.34 11.59
CA VAL A 240 5.44 4.67 11.97
C VAL A 240 3.93 4.57 12.21
N TYR A 241 3.51 5.05 13.38
CA TYR A 241 2.10 5.18 13.73
C TYR A 241 1.61 6.55 13.21
N TRP A 242 1.47 6.67 11.88
CA TRP A 242 1.17 7.92 11.16
C TRP A 242 0.00 8.71 11.77
N GLU A 243 -1.00 8.00 12.28
CA GLU A 243 -2.19 8.50 12.97
C GLU A 243 -1.86 9.30 14.25
N GLU A 244 -0.79 8.94 14.97
CA GLU A 244 -0.29 9.62 16.18
C GLU A 244 0.71 10.74 15.85
N GLU A 245 1.24 10.77 14.62
CA GLU A 245 2.34 11.65 14.21
C GLU A 245 1.86 12.90 13.44
N LEU A 246 0.54 13.04 13.21
CA LEU A 246 -0.04 14.09 12.36
C LEU A 246 0.29 15.51 12.84
N GLU A 247 0.40 15.73 14.15
CA GLU A 247 0.77 17.02 14.74
C GLU A 247 2.28 17.18 15.03
N THR A 248 3.07 16.12 14.82
CA THR A 248 4.53 16.15 15.02
C THR A 248 5.20 17.05 13.98
N ASP A 249 6.23 17.80 14.40
CA ASP A 249 7.08 18.53 13.46
C ASP A 249 7.74 17.58 12.44
N VAL A 250 7.57 17.88 11.16
CA VAL A 250 8.02 17.02 10.06
C VAL A 250 9.55 16.98 9.92
N HIS A 251 10.28 17.93 10.49
CA HIS A 251 11.74 17.91 10.59
C HIS A 251 12.21 17.01 11.73
N ASP A 252 11.57 17.07 12.90
CA ASP A 252 11.87 16.20 14.03
C ASP A 252 11.51 14.73 13.73
N LEU A 253 10.39 14.49 13.05
CA LEU A 253 10.03 13.16 12.57
C LEU A 253 11.07 12.61 11.58
N ARG A 254 11.52 13.43 10.61
CA ARG A 254 12.59 13.06 9.67
C ARG A 254 13.90 12.73 10.39
N ALA A 255 14.32 13.57 11.34
CA ALA A 255 15.54 13.36 12.12
C ALA A 255 15.47 12.07 12.95
N ARG A 256 14.35 11.83 13.65
CA ARG A 256 14.11 10.60 14.43
C ARG A 256 14.07 9.34 13.57
N LEU A 257 13.58 9.43 12.33
CA LEU A 257 13.56 8.30 11.39
C LEU A 257 14.89 8.11 10.65
N GLY A 258 15.84 9.05 10.73
CA GLY A 258 17.07 9.01 9.93
C GLY A 258 16.84 9.28 8.43
N ILE A 259 15.82 10.08 8.10
CA ILE A 259 15.41 10.38 6.71
C ILE A 259 15.77 11.82 6.34
N GLU A 260 16.69 11.95 5.39
CA GLU A 260 17.03 13.21 4.74
C GLU A 260 16.08 13.48 3.57
N LYS A 261 15.66 14.73 3.41
CA LYS A 261 14.83 15.12 2.26
C LYS A 261 15.70 15.25 0.99
N PRO A 262 15.34 14.63 -0.14
CA PRO A 262 16.05 14.81 -1.40
C PRO A 262 15.80 16.22 -1.97
N PRO A 263 16.66 16.70 -2.90
CA PRO A 263 16.40 17.93 -3.65
C PRO A 263 15.04 17.92 -4.34
N ASP A 264 14.29 19.02 -4.24
CA ASP A 264 12.93 19.09 -4.82
C ASP A 264 12.97 18.95 -6.36
N LEU A 265 12.38 17.85 -6.82
CA LEU A 265 12.38 17.48 -8.22
C LEU A 265 11.59 18.47 -9.10
N ARG A 266 10.57 19.15 -8.52
CA ARG A 266 9.82 20.19 -9.25
C ARG A 266 10.69 21.43 -9.47
N SER A 267 11.47 21.86 -8.46
CA SER A 267 12.43 22.96 -8.57
C SER A 267 13.52 22.69 -9.61
N ILE A 268 14.14 21.50 -9.60
CA ILE A 268 15.20 21.14 -10.56
C ILE A 268 14.67 21.14 -11.99
N ARG A 269 13.53 20.48 -12.23
CA ARG A 269 12.91 20.45 -13.58
C ARG A 269 12.45 21.84 -14.05
N LYS A 270 12.15 22.78 -13.13
CA LYS A 270 11.89 24.18 -13.48
C LYS A 270 13.18 24.90 -13.90
N MET A 271 14.24 24.81 -13.10
CA MET A 271 15.54 25.43 -13.39
C MET A 271 16.13 24.94 -14.73
N GLU A 272 16.08 23.64 -15.02
CA GLU A 272 16.52 23.07 -16.30
C GLU A 272 15.73 23.60 -17.52
N ARG A 273 14.43 23.83 -17.36
CA ARG A 273 13.58 24.39 -18.43
C ARG A 273 13.91 25.85 -18.67
N GLU A 274 14.12 26.63 -17.61
CA GLU A 274 14.52 28.03 -17.71
C GLU A 274 15.92 28.19 -18.31
N ALA A 275 16.89 27.35 -17.90
CA ALA A 275 18.23 27.33 -18.48
C ALA A 275 18.19 27.05 -19.98
N ARG A 276 17.47 26.00 -20.42
CA ARG A 276 17.30 25.68 -21.85
C ARG A 276 16.59 26.81 -22.62
N LYS A 277 15.61 27.47 -22.01
CA LYS A 277 14.94 28.62 -22.63
C LYS A 277 15.92 29.77 -22.86
N ARG A 278 16.72 30.14 -21.86
CA ARG A 278 17.76 31.18 -21.96
C ARG A 278 18.84 30.82 -23.00
N GLU A 279 19.21 29.55 -23.09
CA GLU A 279 20.18 29.08 -24.09
C GLU A 279 19.63 29.21 -25.52
N ASN A 280 18.36 28.83 -25.75
CA ASN A 280 17.70 29.01 -27.04
C ASN A 280 17.59 30.51 -27.41
N GLU A 281 17.11 31.34 -26.48
CA GLU A 281 17.02 32.80 -26.68
C GLU A 281 18.38 33.45 -26.96
N ALA A 282 19.48 32.93 -26.39
CA ALA A 282 20.83 33.40 -26.67
C ALA A 282 21.31 32.98 -28.07
N ARG A 283 20.93 31.80 -28.55
CA ARG A 283 21.23 31.31 -29.92
C ARG A 283 20.42 32.02 -31.00
N GLU A 284 19.22 32.49 -30.68
CA GLU A 284 18.29 33.16 -31.60
C GLU A 284 18.55 34.67 -31.74
N ARG A 285 19.39 35.27 -30.88
CA ARG A 285 19.79 36.68 -31.02
C ARG A 285 20.73 36.84 -32.24
N PRO A 286 20.37 37.63 -33.27
CA PRO A 286 21.30 37.93 -34.34
C PRO A 286 22.52 38.67 -33.78
N GLY A 287 23.71 38.29 -34.24
CA GLY A 287 24.95 38.96 -33.87
C GLY A 287 24.91 40.46 -34.20
N PRO A 288 25.71 41.29 -33.52
CA PRO A 288 25.74 42.72 -33.79
C PRO A 288 26.04 42.96 -35.27
N LYS A 289 25.20 43.74 -35.95
CA LYS A 289 25.50 44.20 -37.31
C LYS A 289 26.80 44.99 -37.26
N ALA A 290 27.83 44.50 -37.95
CA ALA A 290 29.02 45.29 -38.18
C ALA A 290 28.61 46.58 -38.93
N VAL A 291 29.07 47.72 -38.41
CA VAL A 291 28.90 49.06 -38.96
C VAL A 291 30.19 49.45 -39.66
#